data_AF-A0A2T5J5Y5-F1
#
_entry.id   AF-A0A2T5J5Y5-F1
#
_cell.length_a   1.000
_cell.length_b   1.000
_cell.length_c   1.000
_cell.angle_alpha   90.00
_cell.angle_beta   90.00
_cell.angle_gamma   90.00
#
_symmetry.space_group_name_H-M   'P 1'
#
loop_
_entity.id
_entity.type
_entity.pdbx_description
1 polymer ?
#
loop_
_entity_poly.entity_id
_entity_poly.type
_entity_poly.pdbx_seq_one_letter_code
_entity_poly.pdbx_strand_id
1 'polypeptide(L)'
;MTDPKVKAAISAALSTFAKYGESIDVAALTAKFDTVFSSEEEFMDKVDDLDEVFDDEPKLEALREVFFDLLMVNFFSADVVRLEEDYLDTPEWEAIEEETLDRGTELLNLLLYLTECADEDIEPGLEDYLKEFLLVDDDEFQDEYSIYEPIIENQILIESPASEIAKVASKLPDNSELKELFYPIMCFFQQPDGSAEAETEAAASAPFDKSFEMAVYQVLVNFR
;
A
#
# COMPACT_ATOMS: atom_id res chain seq x y z
N MET A 1 -16.66 9.70 0.73
CA MET A 1 -16.00 10.36 1.90
C MET A 1 -14.71 9.62 2.12
N THR A 2 -13.60 10.30 2.45
CA THR A 2 -12.34 9.57 2.64
C THR A 2 -12.44 8.68 3.88
N ASP A 3 -12.16 7.38 3.72
CA ASP A 3 -12.06 6.44 4.83
C ASP A 3 -11.00 6.94 5.84
N PRO A 4 -11.27 6.89 7.17
CA PRO A 4 -10.32 7.39 8.16
C PRO A 4 -8.94 6.73 8.12
N LYS A 5 -8.87 5.42 7.85
CA LYS A 5 -7.61 4.65 7.78
C LYS A 5 -6.80 5.10 6.57
N VAL A 6 -7.47 5.26 5.43
CA VAL A 6 -6.87 5.80 4.19
C VAL A 6 -6.36 7.23 4.39
N LYS A 7 -7.16 8.10 5.03
CA LYS A 7 -6.76 9.48 5.31
C LYS A 7 -5.52 9.57 6.21
N ALA A 8 -5.45 8.70 7.21
CA ALA A 8 -4.29 8.59 8.09
C ALA A 8 -3.04 8.13 7.32
N ALA A 9 -3.17 7.10 6.47
CA ALA A 9 -2.11 6.60 5.61
C ALA A 9 -1.58 7.68 4.64
N ILE A 10 -2.46 8.40 3.94
CA ILE A 10 -2.08 9.51 3.03
C ILE A 10 -1.26 10.57 3.78
N SER A 11 -1.75 10.99 4.94
CA SER A 11 -1.10 12.03 5.75
C SER A 11 0.29 11.58 6.23
N ALA A 12 0.40 10.32 6.65
CA ALA A 12 1.64 9.71 7.11
C ALA A 12 2.65 9.54 5.97
N ALA A 13 2.20 9.07 4.80
CA ALA A 13 3.01 8.91 3.59
C ALA A 13 3.62 10.25 3.16
N LEU A 14 2.81 11.30 2.99
CA LEU A 14 3.28 12.62 2.55
C LEU A 14 4.23 13.26 3.56
N SER A 15 3.90 13.18 4.85
CA SER A 15 4.76 13.72 5.91
C SER A 15 6.13 13.03 5.93
N THR A 16 6.14 11.72 5.69
CA THR A 16 7.35 10.90 5.72
C THR A 16 8.18 11.06 4.46
N PHE A 17 7.53 11.12 3.31
CA PHE A 17 8.16 11.42 2.03
C PHE A 17 8.85 12.78 2.08
N ALA A 18 8.18 13.81 2.63
CA ALA A 18 8.77 15.14 2.84
C ALA A 18 9.94 15.15 3.83
N LYS A 19 9.92 14.26 4.83
CA LYS A 19 10.97 14.14 5.87
C LYS A 19 12.27 13.57 5.31
N TYR A 20 12.18 12.59 4.39
CA TYR A 20 13.34 11.87 3.87
C TYR A 20 13.70 12.25 2.42
N GLY A 21 12.80 12.91 1.71
CA GLY A 21 12.96 13.32 0.31
C GLY A 21 12.97 14.84 0.14
N GLU A 22 12.38 15.29 -0.97
CA GLU A 22 12.29 16.72 -1.28
C GLU A 22 11.20 17.43 -0.47
N SER A 23 11.41 18.72 -0.24
CA SER A 23 10.39 19.57 0.38
C SER A 23 9.16 19.68 -0.53
N ILE A 24 8.01 19.33 0.03
CA ILE A 24 6.66 19.45 -0.55
C ILE A 24 5.74 20.19 0.43
N ASP A 25 4.64 20.77 -0.06
CA ASP A 25 3.61 21.36 0.80
C ASP A 25 2.64 20.28 1.27
N VAL A 26 3.02 19.56 2.34
CA VAL A 26 2.24 18.43 2.87
C VAL A 26 0.79 18.84 3.16
N ALA A 27 0.55 20.03 3.73
CA ALA A 27 -0.79 20.46 4.09
C ALA A 27 -1.67 20.71 2.85
N ALA A 28 -1.10 21.35 1.81
CA ALA A 28 -1.81 21.57 0.56
C ALA A 28 -2.10 20.25 -0.17
N LEU A 29 -1.13 19.33 -0.21
CA LEU A 29 -1.28 18.03 -0.86
C LEU A 29 -2.29 17.14 -0.16
N THR A 30 -2.23 17.03 1.17
CA THR A 30 -3.24 16.29 1.94
C THR A 30 -4.65 16.81 1.66
N ALA A 31 -4.83 18.13 1.51
CA ALA A 31 -6.13 18.69 1.16
C ALA A 31 -6.57 18.36 -0.29
N LYS A 32 -5.63 18.35 -1.25
CA LYS A 32 -5.90 17.91 -2.64
C LYS A 32 -6.36 16.45 -2.65
N PHE A 33 -5.58 15.53 -2.07
CA PHE A 33 -5.95 14.12 -2.02
C PHE A 33 -7.25 13.87 -1.24
N ASP A 34 -7.50 14.58 -0.14
CA ASP A 34 -8.77 14.47 0.58
C ASP A 34 -9.96 14.92 -0.30
N THR A 35 -9.76 15.86 -1.22
CA THR A 35 -10.79 16.27 -2.18
C THR A 35 -11.08 15.16 -3.18
N VAL A 36 -10.06 14.58 -3.80
CA VAL A 36 -10.18 13.46 -4.76
C VAL A 36 -10.87 12.25 -4.10
N PHE A 37 -10.36 11.79 -2.96
CA PHE A 37 -10.85 10.58 -2.29
C PHE A 37 -12.26 10.76 -1.69
N SER A 38 -12.65 11.99 -1.35
CA SER A 38 -13.98 12.27 -0.84
C SER A 38 -15.01 12.64 -1.91
N SER A 39 -14.60 12.79 -3.18
CA SER A 39 -15.46 13.10 -4.33
C SER A 39 -16.63 12.11 -4.44
N GLU A 40 -17.74 12.57 -5.03
CA GLU A 40 -18.92 11.75 -5.35
C GLU A 40 -18.94 11.34 -6.83
N GLU A 41 -17.86 11.57 -7.56
CA GLU A 41 -17.70 11.17 -8.96
C GLU A 41 -17.50 9.65 -9.11
N GLU A 42 -17.60 9.18 -10.36
CA GLU A 42 -17.37 7.77 -10.70
C GLU A 42 -15.90 7.39 -10.46
N PHE A 43 -15.61 6.10 -10.26
CA PHE A 43 -14.27 5.66 -9.86
C PHE A 43 -13.19 6.11 -10.85
N MET A 44 -13.42 5.99 -12.16
CA MET A 44 -12.45 6.40 -13.17
C MET A 44 -12.22 7.91 -13.22
N ASP A 45 -13.25 8.73 -12.95
CA ASP A 45 -13.07 10.18 -12.82
C ASP A 45 -12.16 10.51 -11.62
N LYS A 46 -12.27 9.76 -10.52
CA LYS A 46 -11.35 9.90 -9.37
C LYS A 46 -9.93 9.45 -9.69
N VAL A 47 -9.75 8.45 -10.55
CA VAL A 47 -8.44 8.01 -11.03
C VAL A 47 -7.79 9.12 -11.88
N ASP A 48 -8.55 9.73 -12.79
CA ASP A 48 -8.07 10.88 -13.58
C ASP A 48 -7.68 12.06 -12.69
N ASP A 49 -8.52 12.40 -11.70
CA ASP A 49 -8.24 13.46 -10.72
C ASP A 49 -7.01 13.14 -9.85
N LEU A 50 -6.83 11.86 -9.46
CA LEU A 50 -5.65 11.41 -8.74
C LEU A 50 -4.40 11.62 -9.59
N ASP A 51 -4.45 11.20 -10.85
CA ASP A 51 -3.35 11.31 -11.80
C ASP A 51 -3.00 12.78 -12.09
N GLU A 52 -3.98 13.70 -12.15
CA GLU A 52 -3.76 15.14 -12.28
C GLU A 52 -2.99 15.70 -11.08
N VAL A 53 -3.27 15.25 -9.85
CA VAL A 53 -2.52 15.67 -8.66
C VAL A 53 -1.03 15.29 -8.76
N PHE A 54 -0.72 14.11 -9.28
CA PHE A 54 0.67 13.65 -9.47
C PHE A 54 1.35 14.34 -10.66
N ASP A 55 0.63 14.61 -11.74
CA ASP A 55 1.14 15.34 -12.91
C ASP A 55 1.56 16.78 -12.55
N ASP A 56 0.79 17.42 -11.68
CA ASP A 56 1.10 18.73 -11.10
C ASP A 56 2.29 18.71 -10.15
N GLU A 57 2.62 17.53 -9.58
CA GLU A 57 3.63 17.36 -8.53
C GLU A 57 4.62 16.22 -8.86
N PRO A 58 5.47 16.35 -9.91
CA PRO A 58 6.35 15.27 -10.39
C PRO A 58 7.32 14.69 -9.36
N LYS A 59 7.50 15.37 -8.22
CA LYS A 59 8.32 14.89 -7.10
C LYS A 59 7.70 13.71 -6.36
N LEU A 60 6.38 13.52 -6.50
CA LEU A 60 5.63 12.47 -5.84
C LEU A 60 5.42 11.26 -6.74
N GLU A 61 5.95 11.25 -7.97
CA GLU A 61 5.69 10.20 -8.97
C GLU A 61 5.87 8.78 -8.42
N ALA A 62 6.88 8.56 -7.58
CA ALA A 62 7.13 7.27 -6.95
C ALA A 62 5.96 6.76 -6.06
N LEU A 63 5.09 7.65 -5.58
CA LEU A 63 3.92 7.31 -4.75
C LEU A 63 2.63 7.15 -5.56
N ARG A 64 2.64 7.36 -6.88
CA ARG A 64 1.43 7.36 -7.72
C ARG A 64 0.63 6.07 -7.54
N GLU A 65 1.28 4.94 -7.78
CA GLU A 65 0.61 3.63 -7.72
C GLU A 65 0.27 3.21 -6.28
N VAL A 66 1.06 3.62 -5.28
CA VAL A 66 0.72 3.42 -3.86
C VAL A 66 -0.56 4.18 -3.48
N PHE A 67 -0.77 5.38 -4.05
CA PHE A 67 -1.97 6.16 -3.81
C PHE A 67 -3.15 5.67 -4.64
N PHE A 68 -2.90 5.07 -5.80
CA PHE A 68 -3.92 4.32 -6.53
C PHE A 68 -4.43 3.14 -5.70
N ASP A 69 -3.54 2.35 -5.06
CA ASP A 69 -3.95 1.27 -4.16
C ASP A 69 -4.82 1.80 -3.01
N LEU A 70 -4.44 2.93 -2.40
CA LEU A 70 -5.24 3.58 -1.36
C LEU A 70 -6.60 4.06 -1.88
N LEU A 71 -6.68 4.53 -3.12
CA LEU A 71 -7.93 4.97 -3.75
C LEU A 71 -8.87 3.77 -3.97
N MET A 72 -8.31 2.64 -4.44
CA MET A 72 -9.04 1.38 -4.59
C MET A 72 -9.60 0.88 -3.24
N VAL A 73 -8.78 0.91 -2.18
CA VAL A 73 -9.22 0.52 -0.83
C VAL A 73 -10.28 1.47 -0.27
N ASN A 74 -10.14 2.78 -0.52
CA ASN A 74 -11.16 3.76 -0.16
C ASN A 74 -12.48 3.50 -0.89
N PHE A 75 -12.43 3.13 -2.16
CA PHE A 75 -13.60 2.79 -2.95
C PHE A 75 -14.35 1.61 -2.31
N PHE A 76 -13.67 0.51 -2.03
CA PHE A 76 -14.29 -0.65 -1.37
C PHE A 76 -14.83 -0.35 0.03
N SER A 77 -14.11 0.46 0.81
CA SER A 77 -14.46 0.72 2.21
C SER A 77 -15.56 1.78 2.40
N ALA A 78 -15.64 2.77 1.51
CA ALA A 78 -16.49 3.94 1.73
C ALA A 78 -17.49 4.23 0.60
N ASP A 79 -17.16 3.88 -0.64
CA ASP A 79 -17.97 4.24 -1.81
C ASP A 79 -18.90 3.09 -2.21
N VAL A 80 -18.43 1.83 -2.23
CA VAL A 80 -19.25 0.64 -2.53
C VAL A 80 -20.44 0.51 -1.58
N VAL A 81 -20.30 0.90 -0.30
CA VAL A 81 -21.40 0.93 0.68
C VAL A 81 -22.59 1.80 0.25
N ARG A 82 -22.35 2.76 -0.66
CA ARG A 82 -23.37 3.69 -1.18
C ARG A 82 -23.97 3.23 -2.51
N LEU A 83 -23.37 2.22 -3.14
CA LEU A 83 -23.80 1.65 -4.41
C LEU A 83 -24.82 0.53 -4.18
N GLU A 84 -25.31 -0.06 -5.28
CA GLU A 84 -26.23 -1.20 -5.21
C GLU A 84 -25.49 -2.45 -4.67
N GLU A 85 -26.21 -3.34 -3.96
CA GLU A 85 -25.62 -4.52 -3.29
C GLU A 85 -24.87 -5.47 -4.26
N ASP A 86 -25.16 -5.39 -5.56
CA ASP A 86 -24.58 -6.18 -6.65
C ASP A 86 -23.71 -5.32 -7.59
N TYR A 87 -23.25 -4.13 -7.17
CA TYR A 87 -22.43 -3.25 -8.03
C TYR A 87 -21.17 -3.95 -8.56
N LEU A 88 -20.50 -4.75 -7.74
CA LEU A 88 -19.30 -5.49 -8.14
C LEU A 88 -19.60 -6.64 -9.12
N ASP A 89 -20.86 -7.01 -9.31
CA ASP A 89 -21.30 -7.98 -10.31
C ASP A 89 -21.70 -7.31 -11.65
N THR A 90 -21.53 -5.99 -11.76
CA THR A 90 -21.98 -5.23 -12.94
C THR A 90 -20.93 -5.23 -14.07
N PRO A 91 -21.36 -5.09 -15.34
CA PRO A 91 -20.44 -4.86 -16.46
C PRO A 91 -19.65 -3.55 -16.36
N GLU A 92 -20.12 -2.60 -15.54
CA GLU A 92 -19.40 -1.35 -15.27
C GLU A 92 -18.15 -1.64 -14.45
N TRP A 93 -18.29 -2.41 -13.37
CA TRP A 93 -17.15 -2.85 -12.56
C TRP A 93 -16.17 -3.72 -13.35
N GLU A 94 -16.67 -4.69 -14.13
CA GLU A 94 -15.83 -5.53 -15.00
C GLU A 94 -14.99 -4.67 -15.99
N ALA A 95 -15.55 -3.56 -16.48
CA ALA A 95 -14.81 -2.64 -17.35
C ALA A 95 -13.75 -1.83 -16.60
N ILE A 96 -14.03 -1.43 -15.36
CA ILE A 96 -13.07 -0.75 -14.48
C ILE A 96 -11.90 -1.69 -14.15
N GLU A 97 -12.17 -2.95 -13.82
CA GLU A 97 -11.13 -3.95 -13.54
C GLU A 97 -10.22 -4.15 -14.76
N GLU A 98 -10.78 -4.31 -15.95
CA GLU A 98 -9.99 -4.45 -17.19
C GLU A 98 -9.16 -3.18 -17.50
N GLU A 99 -9.72 -1.99 -17.28
CA GLU A 99 -9.01 -0.72 -17.53
C GLU A 99 -7.87 -0.48 -16.52
N THR A 100 -7.98 -1.06 -15.33
CA THR A 100 -7.01 -0.88 -14.23
C THR A 100 -6.10 -2.09 -14.00
N LEU A 101 -6.14 -3.09 -14.89
CA LEU A 101 -5.35 -4.32 -14.79
C LEU A 101 -3.84 -4.08 -14.62
N ASP A 102 -3.31 -3.05 -15.27
CA ASP A 102 -1.88 -2.68 -15.23
C ASP A 102 -1.55 -1.59 -14.17
N ARG A 103 -2.50 -1.27 -13.27
CA ARG A 103 -2.36 -0.22 -12.23
C ARG A 103 -2.13 -0.82 -10.84
N GLY A 104 -1.61 0.03 -9.95
CA GLY A 104 -1.42 -0.30 -8.54
C GLY A 104 -0.14 -1.09 -8.29
N THR A 105 -0.04 -1.60 -7.06
CA THR A 105 1.09 -2.39 -6.61
C THR A 105 0.65 -3.57 -5.74
N GLU A 106 1.56 -4.48 -5.44
CA GLU A 106 1.33 -5.57 -4.48
C GLU A 106 0.98 -5.09 -3.06
N LEU A 107 1.11 -3.79 -2.77
CA LEU A 107 0.63 -3.21 -1.53
C LEU A 107 -0.91 -3.30 -1.40
N LEU A 108 -1.66 -3.30 -2.51
CA LEU A 108 -3.13 -3.41 -2.50
C LEU A 108 -3.59 -4.64 -1.72
N ASN A 109 -3.02 -5.82 -2.02
CA ASN A 109 -3.34 -7.07 -1.34
C ASN A 109 -3.09 -6.98 0.17
N LEU A 110 -1.98 -6.35 0.58
CA LEU A 110 -1.70 -6.15 2.00
C LEU A 110 -2.68 -5.17 2.66
N LEU A 111 -3.08 -4.09 1.98
CA LEU A 111 -4.06 -3.14 2.52
C LEU A 111 -5.46 -3.75 2.66
N LEU A 112 -5.86 -4.63 1.73
CA LEU A 112 -7.10 -5.41 1.84
C LEU A 112 -7.05 -6.35 3.05
N TYR A 113 -5.93 -7.07 3.25
CA TYR A 113 -5.70 -7.88 4.44
C TYR A 113 -5.79 -7.07 5.74
N LEU A 114 -5.17 -5.88 5.80
CA LEU A 114 -5.24 -5.00 6.97
C LEU A 114 -6.67 -4.47 7.21
N THR A 115 -7.46 -4.31 6.15
CA THR A 115 -8.88 -3.94 6.26
C THR A 115 -9.65 -5.06 6.94
N GLU A 116 -9.49 -6.31 6.48
CA GLU A 116 -10.09 -7.49 7.10
C GLU A 116 -9.65 -7.66 8.57
N CYS A 117 -8.36 -7.49 8.86
CA CYS A 117 -7.86 -7.57 10.23
C CYS A 117 -8.56 -6.57 11.17
N ALA A 118 -8.74 -5.34 10.69
CA ALA A 118 -9.36 -4.28 11.46
C ALA A 118 -10.88 -4.51 11.66
N ASP A 119 -11.55 -5.12 10.68
CA ASP A 119 -12.98 -5.44 10.76
C ASP A 119 -13.23 -6.65 11.70
N GLU A 120 -12.28 -7.58 11.78
CA GLU A 120 -12.31 -8.73 12.69
C GLU A 120 -11.68 -8.50 14.07
N ASP A 121 -11.08 -7.33 14.32
CA ASP A 121 -10.34 -6.98 15.54
C ASP A 121 -9.19 -7.96 15.84
N ILE A 122 -8.41 -8.30 14.80
CA ILE A 122 -7.22 -9.17 14.88
C ILE A 122 -5.93 -8.41 14.59
N GLU A 123 -4.83 -8.86 15.19
CA GLU A 123 -3.50 -8.30 14.93
C GLU A 123 -2.93 -8.88 13.62
N PRO A 124 -2.41 -8.03 12.71
CA PRO A 124 -1.85 -8.50 11.45
C PRO A 124 -0.57 -9.31 11.67
N GLY A 125 -0.44 -10.44 10.98
CA GLY A 125 0.71 -11.33 11.08
C GLY A 125 1.15 -11.86 9.71
N LEU A 126 2.46 -11.97 9.49
CA LEU A 126 2.98 -12.42 8.19
C LEU A 126 2.53 -13.84 7.83
N GLU A 127 2.49 -14.75 8.80
CA GLU A 127 2.07 -16.13 8.56
C GLU A 127 0.60 -16.21 8.14
N ASP A 128 -0.25 -15.40 8.77
CA ASP A 128 -1.69 -15.32 8.51
C ASP A 128 -1.95 -14.65 7.15
N TYR A 129 -1.31 -13.51 6.87
CA TYR A 129 -1.34 -12.86 5.56
C TYR A 129 -0.97 -13.81 4.42
N LEU A 130 0.10 -14.61 4.58
CA LEU A 130 0.50 -15.53 3.53
C LEU A 130 -0.45 -16.72 3.40
N LYS A 131 -0.85 -17.37 4.51
CA LYS A 131 -1.54 -18.67 4.44
C LYS A 131 -3.05 -18.58 4.33
N GLU A 132 -3.64 -17.61 5.02
CA GLU A 132 -5.09 -17.51 5.14
C GLU A 132 -5.65 -16.48 4.14
N PHE A 133 -4.89 -15.41 3.85
CA PHE A 133 -5.33 -14.36 2.92
C PHE A 133 -4.84 -14.57 1.49
N LEU A 134 -3.52 -14.73 1.29
CA LEU A 134 -2.93 -14.68 -0.05
C LEU A 134 -2.90 -16.04 -0.76
N LEU A 135 -2.42 -17.10 -0.09
CA LEU A 135 -2.09 -18.38 -0.71
C LEU A 135 -3.21 -19.42 -0.50
N VAL A 136 -4.42 -19.07 -0.92
CA VAL A 136 -5.57 -19.98 -0.86
C VAL A 136 -5.33 -21.20 -1.77
N ASP A 137 -5.78 -22.39 -1.37
CA ASP A 137 -5.58 -23.68 -2.07
C ASP A 137 -6.32 -23.81 -3.43
N ASP A 138 -6.59 -22.70 -4.14
CA ASP A 138 -7.16 -22.71 -5.48
C ASP A 138 -6.06 -22.65 -6.55
N ASP A 139 -6.22 -23.44 -7.62
CA ASP A 139 -5.26 -23.53 -8.73
C ASP A 139 -5.16 -22.19 -9.50
N GLU A 140 -6.11 -21.26 -9.27
CA GLU A 140 -6.15 -19.92 -9.84
C GLU A 140 -5.13 -18.95 -9.21
N PHE A 141 -4.59 -19.24 -8.01
CA PHE A 141 -3.66 -18.35 -7.29
C PHE A 141 -2.16 -18.73 -7.40
N GLN A 142 -1.77 -19.40 -8.49
CA GLN A 142 -0.37 -19.84 -8.68
C GLN A 142 0.59 -18.69 -9.03
N ASP A 143 0.07 -17.59 -9.58
CA ASP A 143 0.88 -16.44 -9.95
C ASP A 143 1.31 -15.67 -8.68
N GLU A 144 0.45 -15.58 -7.68
CA GLU A 144 0.67 -15.01 -6.35
C GLU A 144 1.82 -15.73 -5.63
N TYR A 145 1.87 -17.06 -5.72
CA TYR A 145 3.03 -17.81 -5.20
C TYR A 145 4.35 -17.34 -5.81
N SER A 146 4.37 -17.04 -7.11
CA SER A 146 5.57 -16.61 -7.83
C SER A 146 5.95 -15.16 -7.49
N ILE A 147 4.96 -14.28 -7.40
CA ILE A 147 5.14 -12.87 -7.03
C ILE A 147 5.69 -12.75 -5.61
N TYR A 148 5.12 -13.52 -4.67
CA TYR A 148 5.44 -13.46 -3.25
C TYR A 148 6.53 -14.42 -2.78
N GLU A 149 7.13 -15.20 -3.69
CA GLU A 149 8.28 -16.08 -3.40
C GLU A 149 9.37 -15.37 -2.55
N PRO A 150 9.77 -14.11 -2.84
CA PRO A 150 10.73 -13.39 -2.00
C PRO A 150 10.32 -13.30 -0.53
N ILE A 151 9.05 -13.01 -0.23
CA ILE A 151 8.54 -12.90 1.14
C ILE A 151 8.44 -14.30 1.76
N ILE A 152 7.89 -15.27 1.01
CA ILE A 152 7.70 -16.66 1.45
C ILE A 152 9.02 -17.30 1.87
N GLU A 153 10.09 -17.14 1.09
CA GLU A 153 11.40 -17.73 1.38
C GLU A 153 12.12 -17.05 2.54
N ASN A 154 11.74 -15.81 2.87
CA ASN A 154 12.47 -14.95 3.81
C ASN A 154 11.66 -14.57 5.05
N GLN A 155 10.56 -15.29 5.35
CA GLN A 155 9.69 -15.02 6.52
C GLN A 155 10.46 -14.87 7.83
N ILE A 156 11.52 -15.68 8.04
CA ILE A 156 12.34 -15.64 9.26
C ILE A 156 13.04 -14.28 9.50
N LEU A 157 13.14 -13.42 8.48
CA LEU A 157 13.77 -12.11 8.62
C LEU A 157 12.97 -11.13 9.48
N ILE A 158 11.67 -11.36 9.74
CA ILE A 158 10.91 -10.49 10.65
C ILE A 158 11.47 -10.54 12.09
N GLU A 159 12.16 -11.63 12.45
CA GLU A 159 12.87 -11.78 13.72
C GLU A 159 14.31 -11.21 13.70
N SER A 160 14.76 -10.70 12.55
CA SER A 160 16.13 -10.22 12.32
C SER A 160 16.19 -8.69 12.22
N PRO A 161 17.29 -8.02 12.59
CA PRO A 161 17.40 -6.57 12.49
C PRO A 161 17.10 -6.04 11.08
N ALA A 162 16.61 -4.81 10.96
CA ALA A 162 16.20 -4.23 9.67
C ALA A 162 17.35 -4.21 8.65
N SER A 163 18.60 -4.14 9.11
CA SER A 163 19.79 -4.24 8.26
C SER A 163 19.98 -5.59 7.55
N GLU A 164 19.46 -6.70 8.10
CA GLU A 164 19.47 -8.01 7.43
C GLU A 164 18.37 -8.09 6.37
N ILE A 165 17.18 -7.53 6.66
CA ILE A 165 16.08 -7.36 5.68
C ILE A 165 16.60 -6.57 4.47
N ALA A 166 17.27 -5.44 4.70
CA ALA A 166 17.83 -4.59 3.66
C ALA A 166 18.85 -5.31 2.75
N LYS A 167 19.67 -6.21 3.31
CA LYS A 167 20.63 -7.01 2.54
C LYS A 167 19.96 -8.00 1.59
N VAL A 168 18.80 -8.54 1.98
CA VAL A 168 18.02 -9.45 1.13
C VAL A 168 17.28 -8.65 0.07
N ALA A 169 16.61 -7.55 0.45
CA ALA A 169 15.96 -6.61 -0.48
C ALA A 169 16.90 -6.18 -1.62
N SER A 170 18.14 -5.79 -1.27
CA SER A 170 19.17 -5.36 -2.23
C SER A 170 19.55 -6.43 -3.26
N LYS A 171 19.29 -7.71 -2.99
CA LYS A 171 19.63 -8.84 -3.86
C LYS A 171 18.46 -9.35 -4.69
N LEU A 172 17.24 -8.87 -4.44
CA LEU A 172 16.08 -9.25 -5.25
C LEU A 172 16.30 -8.84 -6.71
N PRO A 173 15.76 -9.60 -7.69
CA PRO A 173 15.83 -9.22 -9.10
C PRO A 173 15.17 -7.86 -9.36
N ASP A 174 15.71 -7.06 -10.28
CA ASP A 174 15.15 -5.74 -10.62
C ASP A 174 13.76 -5.84 -11.29
N ASN A 175 13.41 -7.02 -11.83
CA ASN A 175 12.10 -7.30 -12.41
C ASN A 175 11.13 -7.96 -11.41
N SER A 176 11.46 -8.01 -10.13
CA SER A 176 10.54 -8.47 -9.09
C SER A 176 9.55 -7.36 -8.77
N GLU A 177 8.26 -7.66 -8.77
CA GLU A 177 7.20 -6.72 -8.39
C GLU A 177 7.34 -6.27 -6.93
N LEU A 178 7.94 -7.11 -6.08
CA LEU A 178 8.24 -6.78 -4.69
C LEU A 178 9.58 -6.07 -4.48
N LYS A 179 10.32 -5.69 -5.54
CA LYS A 179 11.69 -5.15 -5.40
C LYS A 179 11.76 -3.97 -4.42
N GLU A 180 10.86 -3.01 -4.56
CA GLU A 180 10.83 -1.79 -3.74
C GLU A 180 9.88 -1.92 -2.53
N LEU A 181 8.97 -2.90 -2.55
CA LEU A 181 7.98 -3.14 -1.48
C LEU A 181 8.44 -4.14 -0.42
N PHE A 182 9.34 -5.05 -0.76
CA PHE A 182 9.80 -6.11 0.16
C PHE A 182 10.33 -5.54 1.47
N TYR A 183 11.19 -4.52 1.39
CA TYR A 183 11.80 -3.92 2.57
C TYR A 183 10.76 -3.31 3.53
N PRO A 184 9.89 -2.38 3.09
CA PRO A 184 8.88 -1.80 3.97
C PRO A 184 7.85 -2.83 4.48
N ILE A 185 7.43 -3.80 3.66
CA ILE A 185 6.50 -4.87 4.10
C ILE A 185 7.12 -5.71 5.22
N MET A 186 8.36 -6.16 5.04
CA MET A 186 9.04 -6.98 6.04
C MET A 186 9.32 -6.20 7.34
N CYS A 187 9.64 -4.90 7.23
CA CYS A 187 9.80 -4.04 8.41
C CYS A 187 8.47 -3.80 9.13
N PHE A 188 7.36 -3.70 8.41
CA PHE A 188 6.02 -3.62 9.00
C PHE A 188 5.70 -4.89 9.80
N PHE A 189 5.84 -6.08 9.20
CA PHE A 189 5.56 -7.33 9.91
C PHE A 189 6.51 -7.63 11.08
N GLN A 190 7.70 -7.01 11.10
CA GLN A 190 8.58 -7.05 12.25
C GLN A 190 8.02 -6.28 13.46
N GLN A 191 7.39 -5.12 13.24
CA GLN A 191 6.78 -4.27 14.28
C GLN A 191 5.52 -3.55 13.74
N PRO A 192 4.36 -4.23 13.70
CA PRO A 192 3.13 -3.67 13.10
C PRO A 192 2.59 -2.43 13.84
N ASP A 193 2.94 -2.27 15.11
CA ASP A 193 2.53 -1.13 15.95
C ASP A 193 3.29 0.17 15.64
N GLY A 194 4.48 0.04 15.02
CA GLY A 194 5.28 1.15 14.51
C GLY A 194 5.93 2.03 15.59
N SER A 195 6.69 1.43 16.50
CA SER A 195 7.46 2.20 17.50
C SER A 195 8.45 3.19 16.86
N ALA A 196 8.76 4.27 17.57
CA ALA A 196 9.72 5.28 17.09
C ALA A 196 11.14 4.71 16.90
N GLU A 197 11.50 3.72 17.72
CA GLU A 197 12.71 2.94 17.57
C GLU A 197 12.71 2.11 16.28
N ALA A 198 11.60 1.43 15.97
CA ALA A 198 11.45 0.66 14.73
C ALA A 198 11.53 1.56 13.49
N GLU A 199 10.84 2.71 13.49
CA GLU A 199 10.93 3.68 12.39
C GLU A 199 12.37 4.15 12.18
N THR A 200 13.09 4.45 13.27
CA THR A 200 14.49 4.90 13.20
C THR A 200 15.40 3.82 12.64
N GLU A 201 15.22 2.56 13.05
CA GLU A 201 16.00 1.43 12.56
C GLU A 201 15.73 1.15 11.07
N ALA A 202 14.45 1.18 10.68
CA ALA A 202 14.02 1.02 9.29
C ALA A 202 14.62 2.13 8.40
N ALA A 203 14.46 3.40 8.81
CA ALA A 203 14.99 4.53 8.05
C ALA A 203 16.52 4.53 7.94
N ALA A 204 17.23 3.96 8.93
CA ALA A 204 18.68 3.83 8.90
C ALA A 204 19.16 2.75 7.91
N SER A 205 18.35 1.73 7.65
CA SER A 205 18.72 0.55 6.86
C SER A 205 18.09 0.51 5.47
N ALA A 206 17.15 1.41 5.15
CA ALA A 206 16.51 1.56 3.84
C ALA A 206 17.51 1.46 2.66
N PRO A 207 17.43 0.39 1.83
CA PRO A 207 18.43 0.08 0.80
C PRO A 207 18.27 0.85 -0.52
N PHE A 208 17.09 1.40 -0.82
CA PHE A 208 16.79 2.05 -2.10
C PHE A 208 16.42 3.53 -1.89
N ASP A 209 15.28 3.97 -2.43
CA ASP A 209 14.75 5.29 -2.18
C ASP A 209 14.12 5.34 -0.79
N LYS A 210 14.89 5.86 0.16
CA LYS A 210 14.45 6.05 1.55
C LYS A 210 13.15 6.85 1.68
N SER A 211 12.90 7.81 0.78
CA SER A 211 11.69 8.63 0.85
C SER A 211 10.45 7.81 0.48
N PHE A 212 10.55 6.98 -0.57
CA PHE A 212 9.52 6.04 -0.97
C PHE A 212 9.34 4.92 0.06
N GLU A 213 10.41 4.19 0.40
CA GLU A 213 10.35 3.02 1.27
C GLU A 213 9.78 3.37 2.65
N MET A 214 10.20 4.52 3.22
CA MET A 214 9.65 4.95 4.50
C MET A 214 8.22 5.48 4.39
N ALA A 215 7.83 6.06 3.26
CA ALA A 215 6.44 6.44 3.03
C ALA A 215 5.53 5.20 2.97
N VAL A 216 5.93 4.14 2.26
CA VAL A 216 5.20 2.85 2.23
C VAL A 216 5.13 2.22 3.63
N TYR A 217 6.24 2.19 4.36
CA TYR A 217 6.23 1.71 5.76
C TYR A 217 5.25 2.50 6.63
N GLN A 218 5.17 3.82 6.46
CA GLN A 218 4.27 4.68 7.22
C GLN A 218 2.82 4.62 6.75
N VAL A 219 2.55 4.26 5.49
CA VAL A 219 1.22 3.84 5.05
C VAL A 219 0.77 2.66 5.90
N LEU A 220 1.55 1.58 5.93
CA LEU A 220 1.19 0.34 6.62
C LEU A 220 0.98 0.52 8.13
N VAL A 221 1.91 1.20 8.82
CA VAL A 221 1.83 1.45 10.27
C VAL A 221 0.64 2.33 10.68
N ASN A 222 0.21 3.24 9.79
CA ASN A 222 -0.87 4.20 10.10
C ASN A 222 -2.19 3.86 9.43
N PHE A 223 -2.29 2.72 8.74
CA PHE A 223 -3.52 2.23 8.15
C PHE A 223 -4.40 1.57 9.24
N ARG A 224 -5.06 2.40 10.06
CA ARG A 224 -5.87 1.99 11.23
C ARG A 224 -6.90 3.03 11.63
#